data_AF-A0A5J9V005-F1
#
_entry.id   AF-A0A5J9V005-F1
#
_cell.length_a   1.000
_cell.length_b   1.000
_cell.length_c   1.000
_cell.angle_alpha   90.00
_cell.angle_beta   90.00
_cell.angle_gamma   90.00
#
_symmetry.space_group_name_H-M   'P 1'
#
loop_
_entity.id
_entity.type
_entity.pdbx_description
1 polymer ?
#
loop_
_entity_poly.entity_id
_entity_poly.type
_entity_poly.pdbx_seq_one_letter_code
_entity_poly.pdbx_strand_id
1 'polypeptide(L)'
;MGRAPCCDKASVKKGPWSPEEDAKLKAYIEEHGTGGNWIALPQKIGLKRCGKSCRLRWLNYLRPNIKHGDFTEEEEHIICSLYISIGSRWSIIAAQLPGRTDNDIKNYWNTKLKKKLLGKRAPSRRARDEPGPLPAAAHRGGRRRRQHVQHQQR
;
A
#
# COMPACT_ATOMS: atom_id res chain seq x y z
N MET A 1 13.95 17.56 -24.43
CA MET A 1 13.27 16.28 -24.74
C MET A 1 12.53 15.78 -23.50
N GLY A 2 11.23 16.08 -23.39
CA GLY A 2 10.39 15.59 -22.27
C GLY A 2 10.11 14.10 -22.45
N ARG A 3 10.39 13.27 -21.44
CA ARG A 3 10.04 11.85 -21.48
C ARG A 3 8.53 11.72 -21.61
N ALA A 4 8.06 10.99 -22.62
CA ALA A 4 6.64 10.71 -22.79
C ALA A 4 6.06 10.11 -21.49
N PRO A 5 4.85 10.53 -21.07
CA PRO A 5 4.21 9.96 -19.90
C PRO A 5 4.02 8.46 -20.11
N CYS A 6 4.60 7.67 -19.20
CA CYS A 6 4.71 6.22 -19.30
C CYS A 6 3.35 5.49 -19.41
N CYS A 7 2.24 6.11 -19.01
CA CYS A 7 0.86 5.61 -19.15
C CYS A 7 -0.15 6.76 -19.07
N ASP A 8 -1.31 6.62 -19.73
CA ASP A 8 -2.48 7.45 -19.49
C ASP A 8 -3.02 7.23 -18.06
N LYS A 9 -2.96 8.28 -17.25
CA LYS A 9 -3.30 8.22 -15.82
C LYS A 9 -4.77 7.83 -15.54
N ALA A 10 -5.63 7.89 -16.55
CA ALA A 10 -7.06 7.61 -16.47
C ALA A 10 -7.42 6.11 -16.58
N SER A 11 -6.56 5.27 -17.18
CA SER A 11 -6.87 3.85 -17.46
C SER A 11 -6.17 2.85 -16.54
N VAL A 12 -5.28 3.33 -15.66
CA VAL A 12 -4.46 2.49 -14.77
C VAL A 12 -5.12 2.32 -13.41
N LYS A 13 -5.35 1.07 -12.99
CA LYS A 13 -5.89 0.74 -11.66
C LYS A 13 -4.91 1.19 -10.57
N LYS A 14 -5.39 2.05 -9.68
CA LYS A 14 -4.70 2.46 -8.45
C LYS A 14 -5.34 1.72 -7.28
N GLY A 15 -4.52 1.17 -6.39
CA GLY A 15 -5.02 0.39 -5.25
C GLY A 15 -4.21 -0.89 -4.99
N PRO A 16 -4.64 -1.72 -4.02
CA PRO A 16 -3.95 -2.94 -3.64
C PRO A 16 -3.81 -3.88 -4.84
N TRP A 17 -2.70 -4.62 -4.88
CA TRP A 17 -2.50 -5.70 -5.85
C TRP A 17 -3.33 -6.90 -5.42
N SER A 18 -4.07 -7.48 -6.37
CA SER A 18 -4.76 -8.74 -6.11
C SER A 18 -3.82 -9.93 -6.31
N PRO A 19 -4.09 -11.09 -5.67
CA PRO A 19 -3.29 -12.30 -5.86
C PRO A 19 -3.19 -12.74 -7.32
N GLU A 20 -4.23 -12.51 -8.12
CA GLU A 20 -4.24 -12.84 -9.55
C GLU A 20 -3.33 -11.91 -10.34
N GLU A 21 -3.28 -10.62 -9.98
CA GLU A 21 -2.35 -9.67 -10.58
C GLU A 21 -0.89 -10.05 -10.25
N ASP A 22 -0.64 -10.44 -9.00
CA ASP A 22 0.66 -10.88 -8.52
C ASP A 22 1.12 -12.18 -9.20
N ALA A 23 0.22 -13.16 -9.36
CA ALA A 23 0.51 -14.43 -10.04
C ALA A 23 0.91 -14.21 -11.50
N LYS A 24 0.18 -13.36 -12.24
CA LYS A 24 0.51 -13.00 -13.62
C LYS A 24 1.88 -12.31 -13.73
N LEU A 25 2.15 -11.37 -12.82
CA LEU A 25 3.43 -10.66 -12.79
C LEU A 25 4.59 -11.61 -12.48
N LYS A 26 4.40 -12.52 -11.52
CA LYS A 26 5.41 -13.50 -11.12
C LYS A 26 5.71 -14.49 -12.25
N ALA A 27 4.70 -15.11 -12.84
CA ALA A 27 4.86 -16.07 -13.93
C ALA A 27 5.64 -15.46 -15.11
N TYR A 28 5.30 -14.22 -15.50
CA TYR A 28 6.00 -13.54 -16.59
C TYR A 28 7.49 -13.30 -16.30
N ILE A 29 7.82 -12.93 -15.07
CA ILE A 29 9.20 -12.62 -14.68
C ILE A 29 10.02 -13.91 -14.48
N GLU A 30 9.40 -15.00 -14.03
CA GLU A 30 10.04 -16.31 -13.96
C GLU A 30 10.40 -16.83 -15.36
N GLU A 31 9.54 -16.60 -16.35
CA GLU A 31 9.76 -17.02 -17.74
C GLU A 31 10.75 -16.11 -18.50
N HIS A 32 10.66 -14.79 -18.33
CA HIS A 32 11.42 -13.81 -19.15
C HIS A 32 12.55 -13.10 -18.40
N GLY A 33 12.67 -13.30 -17.09
CA GLY A 33 13.61 -12.60 -16.23
C GLY A 33 13.24 -11.14 -15.93
N THR A 34 14.13 -10.45 -15.20
CA THR A 34 13.91 -9.06 -14.71
C THR A 34 14.54 -7.97 -15.58
N GLY A 35 15.33 -8.37 -16.59
CA GLY A 35 16.03 -7.47 -17.52
C GLY A 35 15.16 -6.89 -18.64
N GLY A 36 13.89 -7.29 -18.71
CA GLY A 36 12.95 -6.86 -19.75
C GLY A 36 12.41 -5.43 -19.60
N ASN A 37 11.75 -4.95 -20.64
CA ASN A 37 11.12 -3.63 -20.67
C ASN A 37 9.85 -3.60 -19.79
N TRP A 38 10.01 -3.12 -18.55
CA TRP A 38 8.91 -2.92 -17.59
C TRP A 38 7.78 -2.04 -18.12
N ILE A 39 8.02 -1.13 -19.09
CA ILE A 39 7.00 -0.23 -19.62
C ILE A 39 5.97 -1.01 -20.44
N ALA A 40 6.42 -1.93 -21.29
CA ALA A 40 5.56 -2.73 -22.15
C ALA A 40 4.98 -3.97 -21.45
N LEU A 41 5.62 -4.43 -20.37
CA LEU A 41 5.24 -5.64 -19.63
C LEU A 41 3.75 -5.69 -19.28
N PRO A 42 3.12 -4.67 -18.66
CA PRO A 42 1.74 -4.79 -18.19
C PRO A 42 0.75 -5.08 -19.33
N GLN A 43 0.97 -4.47 -20.50
CA GLN A 43 0.12 -4.70 -21.68
C GLN A 43 0.25 -6.14 -22.19
N LYS A 44 1.47 -6.69 -22.21
CA LYS A 44 1.73 -8.07 -22.66
C LYS A 44 1.01 -9.12 -21.81
N ILE A 45 0.90 -8.88 -20.51
CA ILE A 45 0.26 -9.82 -19.56
C ILE A 45 -1.18 -9.45 -19.21
N GLY A 46 -1.75 -8.48 -19.94
CA GLY A 46 -3.13 -8.03 -19.75
C GLY A 46 -3.39 -7.42 -18.36
N LEU A 47 -2.39 -6.81 -17.73
CA LEU A 47 -2.54 -6.07 -16.48
C LEU A 47 -2.90 -4.61 -16.76
N LYS A 48 -3.95 -4.13 -16.08
CA LYS A 48 -4.33 -2.71 -16.05
C LYS A 48 -3.46 -1.90 -15.06
N ARG A 49 -2.14 -2.18 -15.04
CA ARG A 49 -1.12 -1.54 -14.19
C ARG A 49 -0.09 -0.83 -15.06
N CYS A 50 0.62 0.15 -14.51
CA CYS A 50 1.74 0.78 -15.21
C CYS A 50 3.05 0.05 -14.91
N GLY A 51 4.02 0.15 -15.83
CA GLY A 51 5.30 -0.54 -15.70
C GLY A 51 6.08 -0.22 -14.43
N LYS A 52 6.02 1.04 -13.99
CA LYS A 52 6.60 1.48 -12.70
C LYS A 52 5.95 0.73 -11.53
N SER A 53 4.64 0.54 -11.55
CA SER A 53 3.92 -0.18 -10.50
C SER A 53 4.31 -1.66 -10.48
N CYS A 54 4.38 -2.31 -11.65
CA CYS A 54 4.84 -3.70 -11.77
C CYS A 54 6.26 -3.88 -11.23
N ARG A 55 7.20 -3.02 -11.63
CA ARG A 55 8.58 -3.06 -11.14
C ARG A 55 8.66 -2.91 -9.63
N LEU A 56 7.93 -1.93 -9.08
CA LEU A 56 7.91 -1.70 -7.65
C LEU A 56 7.30 -2.89 -6.89
N ARG A 57 6.20 -3.47 -7.41
CA ARG A 57 5.57 -4.64 -6.80
C ARG A 57 6.52 -5.82 -6.76
N TRP A 58 7.22 -6.08 -7.86
CA TRP A 58 8.22 -7.15 -7.93
C TRP A 58 9.34 -6.95 -6.90
N LEU A 59 10.00 -5.78 -6.93
CA LEU A 59 11.17 -5.52 -6.10
C LEU A 59 10.89 -5.48 -4.59
N ASN A 60 9.66 -5.14 -4.19
CA ASN A 60 9.31 -4.97 -2.78
C ASN A 60 8.52 -6.14 -2.19
N TYR A 61 7.86 -6.96 -3.01
CA TYR A 61 6.94 -7.98 -2.49
C TYR A 61 7.06 -9.35 -3.14
N LEU A 62 7.25 -9.44 -4.47
CA LEU A 62 7.17 -10.73 -5.17
C LEU A 62 8.52 -11.39 -5.43
N ARG A 63 9.62 -10.64 -5.38
CA ARG A 63 10.96 -11.19 -5.60
C ARG A 63 11.22 -12.31 -4.58
N PRO A 64 11.80 -13.44 -5.00
CA PRO A 64 12.23 -14.47 -4.07
C PRO A 64 13.21 -13.90 -3.03
N ASN A 65 13.21 -14.50 -1.85
CA ASN A 65 14.06 -14.15 -0.70
C ASN A 65 13.69 -12.83 0.01
N ILE A 66 12.55 -12.22 -0.27
CA ILE A 66 12.01 -11.14 0.57
C ILE A 66 11.34 -11.76 1.80
N LYS A 67 11.73 -11.30 2.99
CA LYS A 67 11.11 -11.71 4.26
C LYS A 67 9.85 -10.89 4.51
N HIS A 68 8.74 -11.57 4.73
CA HIS A 68 7.48 -10.96 5.17
C HIS A 68 7.30 -11.17 6.67
N GLY A 69 7.04 -10.09 7.41
CA GLY A 69 6.84 -10.15 8.86
C GLY A 69 7.54 -9.03 9.61
N ASP A 70 7.40 -9.05 10.93
CA ASP A 70 8.03 -8.08 11.84
C ASP A 70 9.55 -8.19 11.83
N PHE A 71 10.22 -7.10 12.23
CA PHE A 71 11.67 -7.04 12.37
C PHE A 71 12.11 -7.67 13.70
N THR A 72 13.22 -8.40 13.69
CA THR A 72 13.82 -8.92 14.94
C THR A 72 14.57 -7.81 15.68
N GLU A 73 14.85 -8.02 16.96
CA GLU A 73 15.58 -7.03 17.77
C GLU A 73 16.99 -6.75 17.21
N GLU A 74 17.64 -7.76 16.65
CA GLU A 74 18.94 -7.62 15.99
C GLU A 74 18.82 -6.75 14.74
N GLU A 75 17.79 -6.98 13.91
CA GLU A 75 17.52 -6.14 12.74
C GLU A 75 17.19 -4.70 13.17
N GLU A 76 16.40 -4.51 14.24
CA GLU A 76 16.10 -3.18 14.80
C GLU A 76 17.38 -2.45 15.23
N HIS A 77 18.29 -3.15 15.90
CA HIS A 77 19.54 -2.57 16.38
C HIS A 77 20.43 -2.11 15.22
N ILE A 78 20.54 -2.92 14.17
CA ILE A 78 21.27 -2.56 12.93
C ILE A 78 20.64 -1.33 12.28
N ILE A 79 19.31 -1.28 12.15
CA ILE A 79 18.61 -0.12 11.57
C ILE A 79 18.88 1.15 12.37
N CYS A 80 18.77 1.08 13.70
CA CYS A 80 19.00 2.23 14.57
C CYS A 80 20.45 2.72 14.49
N SER A 81 21.41 1.81 14.62
CA SER A 81 22.84 2.12 14.58
C SER A 81 23.24 2.78 13.26
N LEU A 82 22.83 2.17 12.13
CA LEU A 82 23.11 2.72 10.81
C LEU A 82 22.37 4.04 10.58
N TYR A 83 21.11 4.18 11.00
CA TYR A 83 20.42 5.46 10.85
C TYR A 83 21.11 6.60 11.61
N ILE A 84 21.64 6.34 12.81
CA ILE A 84 22.39 7.34 13.58
C ILE A 84 23.68 7.75 12.83
N SER A 85 24.38 6.78 12.24
CA SER A 85 25.64 7.03 11.53
C SER A 85 25.44 7.67 10.15
N ILE A 86 24.44 7.21 9.39
CA ILE A 86 24.31 7.48 7.95
C ILE A 86 22.98 8.11 7.54
N GLY A 87 22.06 8.32 8.48
CA GLY A 87 20.75 8.93 8.25
C GLY A 87 19.79 8.06 7.45
N SER A 88 18.88 8.70 6.71
CA SER A 88 17.82 8.05 5.92
C SER A 88 18.29 7.42 4.60
N ARG A 89 19.53 6.91 4.56
CA ARG A 89 20.11 6.21 3.40
C ARG A 89 19.62 4.75 3.33
N TRP A 90 18.31 4.57 3.15
CA TRP A 90 17.61 3.27 3.27
C TRP A 90 18.18 2.16 2.39
N SER A 91 18.60 2.46 1.17
CA SER A 91 19.21 1.48 0.26
C SER A 91 20.52 0.91 0.80
N ILE A 92 21.33 1.74 1.46
CA ILE A 92 22.59 1.32 2.10
C ILE A 92 22.28 0.48 3.35
N ILE A 93 21.28 0.88 4.13
CA ILE A 93 20.85 0.11 5.32
C ILE A 93 20.30 -1.26 4.89
N ALA A 94 19.50 -1.31 3.83
CA ALA A 94 18.95 -2.56 3.29
C ALA A 94 20.03 -3.55 2.83
N ALA A 95 21.17 -3.06 2.34
CA ALA A 95 22.29 -3.92 1.96
C ALA A 95 22.88 -4.71 3.16
N GLN A 96 22.65 -4.25 4.39
CA GLN A 96 23.10 -4.91 5.63
C GLN A 96 22.05 -5.86 6.22
N LEU A 97 20.84 -5.92 5.65
CA LEU A 97 19.70 -6.68 6.17
C LEU A 97 19.19 -7.65 5.11
N PRO A 98 19.74 -8.87 5.05
CA PRO A 98 19.40 -9.83 4.00
C PRO A 98 17.90 -10.17 4.04
N GLY A 99 17.25 -9.99 2.89
CA GLY A 99 15.82 -10.24 2.71
C GLY A 99 14.91 -9.09 3.16
N ARG A 100 15.44 -7.96 3.63
CA ARG A 100 14.67 -6.73 3.88
C ARG A 100 14.91 -5.72 2.78
N THR A 101 13.87 -4.99 2.40
CA THR A 101 13.97 -3.92 1.41
C THR A 101 14.14 -2.56 2.05
N ASP A 102 14.65 -1.60 1.29
CA ASP A 102 14.75 -0.19 1.69
C ASP A 102 13.37 0.38 2.07
N ASN A 103 12.32 -0.07 1.37
CA ASN A 103 10.95 0.30 1.67
C ASN A 103 10.47 -0.27 3.02
N ASP A 104 10.80 -1.53 3.33
CA ASP A 104 10.45 -2.14 4.61
C ASP A 104 11.08 -1.40 5.78
N ILE A 105 12.37 -1.10 5.68
CA ILE A 105 13.12 -0.39 6.72
C ILE A 105 12.57 1.02 6.92
N LYS A 106 12.33 1.76 5.84
CA LYS A 106 11.71 3.08 5.89
C LYS A 106 10.32 3.03 6.53
N ASN A 107 9.51 2.01 6.22
CA ASN A 107 8.19 1.83 6.81
C ASN A 107 8.30 1.50 8.30
N TYR A 108 9.20 0.60 8.67
CA TYR A 108 9.46 0.20 10.05
C TYR A 108 9.91 1.40 10.89
N TRP A 109 10.84 2.18 10.35
CA TRP A 109 11.29 3.42 10.96
C TRP A 109 10.14 4.39 11.24
N ASN A 110 9.34 4.69 10.22
CA ASN A 110 8.26 5.68 10.34
C ASN A 110 7.10 5.23 11.24
N THR A 111 6.90 3.93 11.41
CA THR A 111 5.77 3.38 12.17
C THR A 111 6.12 2.99 13.60
N LYS A 112 7.35 2.50 13.83
CA LYS A 112 7.78 1.93 15.12
C LYS A 112 8.95 2.69 15.72
N LEU A 113 10.08 2.81 15.01
CA LEU A 113 11.33 3.31 15.61
C LEU A 113 11.33 4.82 15.84
N LYS A 114 10.75 5.61 14.93
CA LYS A 114 10.67 7.07 15.09
C LYS A 114 10.00 7.46 16.41
N LYS A 115 8.97 6.71 16.82
CA LYS A 115 8.29 6.91 18.10
C LYS A 115 9.13 6.42 19.29
N LYS A 116 9.79 5.25 19.18
CA LYS A 116 10.66 4.73 20.24
C LYS A 116 11.84 5.68 20.53
N LEU A 117 12.45 6.26 19.49
CA LEU A 117 13.65 7.09 19.60
C LEU A 117 13.34 8.57 19.92
N LEU A 118 12.28 9.15 19.34
CA LEU A 118 11.91 10.56 19.57
C LEU A 118 10.83 10.74 20.64
N GLY A 119 10.27 9.64 21.16
CA GLY A 119 9.03 9.64 21.95
C GLY A 119 9.14 8.96 23.31
N LYS A 120 10.06 9.43 24.17
CA LYS A 120 9.82 9.39 25.63
C LYS A 120 8.63 10.28 26.07
N ARG A 121 7.75 10.73 25.16
CA ARG A 121 6.50 11.43 25.46
C ARG A 121 5.33 10.94 24.58
N ALA A 122 4.35 10.36 25.29
CA ALA A 122 2.94 10.12 24.99
C ALA A 122 2.53 8.95 24.05
N PRO A 123 1.55 8.10 24.48
CA PRO A 123 0.98 7.04 23.66
C PRO A 123 -0.02 7.63 22.65
N SER A 124 0.30 7.58 21.36
CA SER A 124 -0.64 7.88 20.29
C SER A 124 -1.56 6.67 20.08
N ARG A 125 -2.79 6.79 20.61
CA ARG A 125 -3.94 5.94 20.27
C ARG A 125 -4.10 5.91 18.75
N ARG A 126 -3.94 4.75 18.14
CA ARG A 126 -4.64 4.47 16.88
C ARG A 126 -5.97 3.84 17.25
N ALA A 127 -6.97 4.70 17.47
CA ALA A 127 -8.36 4.28 17.35
C ALA A 127 -8.51 3.73 15.92
N ARG A 128 -8.74 2.43 15.79
CA ARG A 128 -9.42 1.90 14.61
C ARG A 128 -10.89 2.20 14.88
N ASP A 129 -11.42 3.20 14.20
CA ASP A 129 -12.85 3.28 13.90
C ASP A 129 -13.22 1.98 13.16
N GLU A 130 -13.82 1.06 13.89
CA GLU A 130 -14.66 -0.01 13.35
C GLU A 130 -16.03 0.61 13.04
N PRO A 131 -16.48 0.67 11.77
CA PRO A 131 -17.87 1.03 11.50
C PRO A 131 -18.74 -0.16 11.88
N GLY A 132 -19.44 -0.03 13.01
CA GLY A 132 -20.41 -1.01 13.50
C GLY A 132 -21.52 -1.32 12.48
N PRO A 133 -22.15 -2.50 12.58
CA PRO A 133 -23.09 -3.00 11.58
C PRO A 133 -24.38 -2.16 11.53
N LEU A 134 -24.83 -1.91 10.29
CA LEU A 134 -26.05 -1.21 9.92
C LEU A 134 -27.30 -1.78 10.63
N PRO A 135 -28.23 -0.94 11.13
CA PRO A 135 -29.48 -1.43 11.68
C PRO A 135 -30.43 -1.89 10.57
N ALA A 136 -30.93 -3.12 10.73
CA ALA A 136 -31.96 -3.73 9.89
C ALA A 136 -33.30 -2.99 10.04
N ALA A 137 -34.00 -2.87 8.91
CA ALA A 137 -35.32 -2.28 8.78
C ALA A 137 -36.35 -2.92 9.73
N ALA A 138 -37.04 -2.10 10.52
CA ALA A 138 -38.25 -2.47 11.22
C ALA A 138 -39.43 -1.66 10.68
N HIS A 139 -40.22 -2.30 9.83
CA HIS A 139 -41.59 -1.92 9.56
C HIS A 139 -42.38 -1.92 10.88
N ARG A 140 -43.04 -0.80 11.20
CA ARG A 140 -44.34 -0.80 11.89
C ARG A 140 -45.07 0.49 11.55
N GLY A 141 -46.09 0.35 10.73
CA GLY A 141 -47.04 1.41 10.46
C GLY A 141 -47.95 1.69 11.65
N GLY A 142 -48.57 2.86 11.62
CA GLY A 142 -49.77 3.11 12.39
C GLY A 142 -50.00 4.54 12.86
N ARG A 143 -50.85 5.26 12.10
CA ARG A 143 -51.86 6.24 12.59
C ARG A 143 -51.31 7.56 13.17
N ARG A 144 -51.86 8.77 12.94
CA ARG A 144 -53.14 9.23 12.39
C ARG A 144 -53.09 10.77 12.20
N ARG A 145 -53.77 11.23 11.13
CA ARG A 145 -54.70 12.38 11.02
C ARG A 145 -54.24 13.86 10.95
N ARG A 146 -54.79 14.47 9.87
CA ARG A 146 -55.44 15.81 9.72
C ARG A 146 -54.49 17.01 9.60
N GLN A 147 -54.66 17.98 8.69
CA GLN A 147 -55.80 18.44 7.89
C GLN A 147 -55.32 19.26 6.66
N HIS A 148 -56.17 19.34 5.62
CA HIS A 148 -56.49 20.47 4.71
C HIS A 148 -55.56 21.72 4.72
N VAL A 149 -55.23 22.37 3.58
CA VAL A 149 -56.12 23.12 2.67
C VAL A 149 -55.44 23.35 1.31
N GLN A 150 -56.24 23.31 0.23
CA GLN A 150 -55.91 23.71 -1.14
C GLN A 150 -55.65 25.22 -1.27
N HIS A 151 -54.65 25.61 -2.07
CA HIS A 151 -54.79 26.85 -2.84
C HIS A 151 -54.13 26.73 -4.22
N GLN A 152 -54.94 27.03 -5.23
CA GLN A 152 -54.60 27.18 -6.64
C GLN A 152 -53.58 28.29 -6.86
N GLN A 153 -52.71 28.12 -7.86
CA GLN A 153 -52.45 29.18 -8.83
C GLN A 153 -51.77 28.65 -10.10
N ARG A 154 -52.52 28.81 -11.20
CA ARG A 154 -52.15 28.93 -12.63
C ARG A 154 -51.53 27.75 -13.35
#